data_AF-A0A7C5HEQ2-F1
#
_entry.id   AF-A0A7C5HEQ2-F1
#
_cell.length_a   1.000
_cell.length_b   1.000
_cell.length_c   1.000
_cell.angle_alpha   90.00
_cell.angle_beta   90.00
_cell.angle_gamma   90.00
#
_symmetry.space_group_name_H-M   'P 1'
#
loop_
_entity.id
_entity.type
_entity.pdbx_description
1 polymer ?
#
loop_
_entity_poly.entity_id
_entity_poly.type
_entity_poly.pdbx_seq_one_letter_code
_entity_poly.pdbx_strand_id
1 'polypeptide(L)'
;MQYRYIGHSGLRVSPICLGTMTFPGQCDEKEAFAIMDKAYEAGVNFYDTAELYPVPPRADMAGQTEEIVGRWLRTKPRESVILATKVAGAASGWFVPPVRHGLTAMDRFHIERAVEGSLKRLQTDYIDLYQMHWPDTVVPIEE
;
A
#
# COMPACT_ATOMS: atom_id res chain seq x y z
N MET A 1 8.36 -21.76 2.97
CA MET A 1 7.42 -21.18 1.98
C MET A 1 7.83 -21.60 0.56
N GLN A 2 6.89 -21.87 -0.36
CA GLN A 2 7.18 -22.03 -1.80
C GLN A 2 6.82 -20.73 -2.53
N TYR A 3 7.80 -20.04 -3.12
CA TYR A 3 7.58 -18.74 -3.76
C TYR A 3 7.22 -18.83 -5.25
N ARG A 4 6.49 -17.84 -5.77
CA ARG A 4 5.98 -17.74 -7.16
C ARG A 4 6.32 -16.38 -7.78
N TYR A 5 6.42 -16.32 -9.09
CA TYR A 5 6.60 -15.05 -9.80
C TYR A 5 5.26 -14.32 -10.00
N ILE A 6 5.27 -12.99 -9.94
CA ILE A 6 4.13 -12.16 -10.35
C ILE A 6 4.21 -11.93 -11.86
N GLY A 7 3.25 -12.46 -12.61
CA GLY A 7 3.18 -12.30 -14.08
C GLY A 7 4.48 -12.68 -14.77
N HIS A 8 4.99 -11.78 -15.61
CA HIS A 8 6.27 -11.91 -16.30
C HIS A 8 7.40 -11.08 -15.66
N SER A 9 7.28 -10.74 -14.37
CA SER A 9 8.28 -9.95 -13.64
C SER A 9 9.28 -10.82 -12.86
N GLY A 10 10.36 -10.18 -12.40
CA GLY A 10 11.32 -10.81 -11.48
C GLY A 10 10.85 -10.88 -10.03
N LEU A 11 9.67 -10.33 -9.69
CA LEU A 11 9.16 -10.33 -8.31
C LEU A 11 8.77 -11.74 -7.89
N ARG A 12 9.46 -12.27 -6.89
CA ARG A 12 9.26 -13.62 -6.37
C ARG A 12 8.62 -13.57 -4.99
N VAL A 13 7.32 -13.81 -4.93
CA VAL A 13 6.46 -13.60 -3.76
C VAL A 13 5.97 -14.90 -3.12
N SER A 14 5.59 -14.83 -1.85
CA SER A 14 4.84 -15.87 -1.18
C SER A 14 3.45 -16.01 -1.83
N PRO A 15 2.87 -17.22 -1.90
CA PRO A 15 1.55 -17.46 -2.49
C PRO A 15 0.41 -16.84 -1.65
N ILE A 16 0.73 -16.39 -0.44
CA ILE A 16 -0.14 -15.63 0.46
C ILE A 16 0.48 -14.24 0.58
N CYS A 17 -0.36 -13.21 0.40
CA CYS A 17 -0.04 -11.81 0.66
C CYS A 17 -0.69 -11.39 1.98
N LEU A 18 0.03 -10.66 2.83
CA LEU A 18 -0.55 -10.05 4.02
C LEU A 18 -1.14 -8.68 3.66
N GLY A 19 -2.48 -8.57 3.69
CA GLY A 19 -3.17 -7.28 3.62
C GLY A 19 -3.15 -6.55 4.96
N THR A 20 -3.06 -5.23 4.92
CA THR A 20 -2.84 -4.37 6.11
C THR A 20 -3.95 -3.34 6.36
N MET A 21 -5.05 -3.40 5.61
CA MET A 21 -6.08 -2.34 5.58
C MET A 21 -6.76 -2.02 6.93
N THR A 22 -6.60 -2.88 7.93
CA THR A 22 -7.22 -2.73 9.26
C THR A 22 -6.31 -2.04 10.28
N PHE A 23 -5.09 -1.65 9.88
CA PHE A 23 -4.08 -1.01 10.74
C PHE A 23 -4.03 0.50 10.49
N PRO A 24 -4.19 1.41 11.46
CA PRO A 24 -4.85 1.19 12.73
C PRO A 24 -6.37 1.13 12.56
N GLY A 25 -7.09 0.79 13.61
CA GLY A 25 -8.55 0.89 13.66
C GLY A 25 -9.15 -0.34 14.31
N GLN A 26 -9.12 -1.46 13.59
CA GLN A 26 -9.53 -2.74 14.17
C GLN A 26 -8.38 -3.45 14.90
N CYS A 27 -7.14 -3.18 14.48
CA CYS A 27 -5.93 -3.61 15.17
C CYS A 27 -5.13 -2.37 15.55
N ASP A 28 -4.68 -2.29 16.79
CA ASP A 28 -3.72 -1.25 17.18
C ASP A 28 -2.33 -1.53 16.59
N GLU A 29 -1.40 -0.60 16.75
CA GLU A 29 -0.04 -0.75 16.19
C GLU A 29 0.70 -1.96 16.76
N LYS A 30 0.51 -2.27 18.05
CA LYS A 30 1.19 -3.40 18.68
C LYS A 30 0.69 -4.72 18.10
N GLU A 31 -0.61 -4.85 17.90
CA GLU A 31 -1.22 -6.01 17.26
C GLU A 31 -0.83 -6.11 15.79
N ALA A 32 -0.82 -4.98 15.05
CA ALA A 32 -0.36 -4.93 13.67
C ALA A 32 1.09 -5.45 13.52
N PHE A 33 2.00 -5.03 14.41
CA PHE A 33 3.38 -5.53 14.45
C PHE A 33 3.41 -7.03 14.73
N ALA A 34 2.66 -7.52 15.72
CA ALA A 34 2.61 -8.94 16.04
C ALA A 34 2.10 -9.79 14.86
N ILE A 35 1.10 -9.30 14.12
CA ILE A 35 0.58 -9.95 12.92
C ILE A 35 1.64 -9.98 11.81
N MET A 36 2.28 -8.85 11.53
CA MET A 36 3.31 -8.76 10.47
C MET A 36 4.55 -9.60 10.81
N ASP A 37 5.00 -9.60 12.07
CA ASP A 37 6.09 -10.46 12.54
C ASP A 37 5.73 -11.94 12.39
N LYS A 38 4.52 -12.33 12.77
CA LYS A 38 4.07 -13.73 12.64
C LYS A 38 4.04 -14.19 11.19
N ALA A 39 3.57 -13.33 10.29
CA ALA A 39 3.56 -13.61 8.85
C ALA A 39 5.00 -13.74 8.31
N TYR A 40 5.88 -12.83 8.69
CA TYR A 40 7.29 -12.84 8.29
C TYR A 40 8.01 -14.12 8.75
N GLU A 41 7.84 -14.51 10.01
CA GLU A 41 8.38 -15.75 10.58
C GLU A 41 7.88 -17.01 9.86
N ALA A 42 6.63 -16.99 9.37
CA ALA A 42 6.07 -18.08 8.56
C ALA A 42 6.60 -18.11 7.11
N GLY A 43 7.42 -17.13 6.72
CA GLY A 43 8.00 -17.00 5.39
C GLY A 43 7.12 -16.24 4.39
N VAL A 44 6.15 -15.44 4.86
CA VAL A 44 5.46 -14.46 4.01
C VAL A 44 6.40 -13.30 3.73
N ASN A 45 6.67 -13.05 2.45
CA ASN A 45 7.48 -11.90 2.02
C ASN A 45 6.64 -10.85 1.29
N PHE A 46 5.36 -11.07 1.02
CA PHE A 46 4.53 -10.18 0.22
C PHE A 46 3.48 -9.45 1.07
N TYR A 47 3.55 -8.13 1.11
CA TYR A 47 2.75 -7.27 1.98
C TYR A 47 2.05 -6.20 1.15
N ASP A 48 0.77 -5.97 1.42
CA ASP A 48 -0.08 -5.05 0.67
C ASP A 48 -0.66 -3.96 1.57
N THR A 49 -0.54 -2.71 1.13
CA THR A 49 -1.10 -1.53 1.77
C THR A 49 -1.66 -0.55 0.71
N ALA A 50 -2.06 0.66 1.09
CA ALA A 50 -2.49 1.73 0.19
C ALA A 50 -2.41 3.08 0.89
N GLU A 51 -2.25 4.17 0.14
CA GLU A 51 -2.24 5.53 0.71
C GLU A 51 -3.53 5.92 1.44
N LEU A 52 -4.63 5.21 1.16
CA LEU A 52 -5.95 5.45 1.74
C LEU A 52 -6.21 4.69 3.03
N TYR A 53 -5.47 3.62 3.29
CA TYR A 53 -5.74 2.78 4.43
C TYR A 53 -5.45 3.55 5.74
N PRO A 54 -6.23 3.30 6.81
CA PRO A 54 -7.09 2.12 7.03
C PRO A 54 -8.53 2.22 6.48
N VAL A 55 -9.28 1.11 6.58
CA VAL A 55 -10.72 1.04 6.25
C VAL A 55 -11.61 0.99 7.52
N PRO A 56 -12.78 1.65 7.54
CA PRO A 56 -13.30 2.55 6.50
C PRO A 56 -12.46 3.83 6.36
N PRO A 57 -12.23 4.33 5.12
CA PRO A 57 -11.33 5.45 4.88
C PRO A 57 -11.90 6.76 5.43
N ARG A 58 -11.07 7.51 6.16
CA ARG A 58 -11.40 8.82 6.74
C ARG A 58 -10.24 9.80 6.55
N ALA A 59 -10.55 11.08 6.40
CA ALA A 59 -9.54 12.12 6.13
C ALA A 59 -8.49 12.25 7.25
N ASP A 60 -8.90 12.03 8.50
CA ASP A 60 -8.03 12.06 9.67
C ASP A 60 -7.17 10.79 9.83
N MET A 61 -7.44 9.74 9.06
CA MET A 61 -6.74 8.45 9.14
C MET A 61 -5.98 8.06 7.88
N ALA A 62 -6.24 8.69 6.74
CA ALA A 62 -5.63 8.32 5.47
C ALA A 62 -4.09 8.29 5.56
N GLY A 63 -3.51 7.16 5.17
CA GLY A 63 -2.07 6.93 5.16
C GLY A 63 -1.49 6.37 6.46
N GLN A 64 -2.27 6.33 7.56
CA GLN A 64 -1.76 5.82 8.84
C GLN A 64 -1.32 4.35 8.77
N THR A 65 -1.93 3.54 7.88
CA THR A 65 -1.47 2.16 7.63
C THR A 65 -0.04 2.14 7.10
N GLU A 66 0.27 2.98 6.11
CA GLU A 66 1.61 3.06 5.55
C GLU A 66 2.62 3.54 6.59
N GLU A 67 2.22 4.41 7.51
CA GLU A 67 3.10 4.84 8.61
C GLU A 67 3.43 3.69 9.58
N ILE A 68 2.43 2.84 9.92
CA ILE A 68 2.63 1.65 10.76
C ILE A 68 3.52 0.64 10.04
N VAL A 69 3.21 0.33 8.78
CA VAL A 69 4.01 -0.58 7.94
C VAL A 69 5.43 -0.06 7.79
N GLY A 70 5.61 1.25 7.57
CA GLY A 70 6.93 1.88 7.46
C GLY A 70 7.75 1.76 8.74
N ARG A 71 7.13 1.95 9.90
CA ARG A 71 7.82 1.72 11.19
C ARG A 71 8.23 0.26 11.37
N TRP A 72 7.38 -0.69 10.95
CA TRP A 72 7.69 -2.12 11.01
C TRP A 72 8.79 -2.54 10.02
N LEU A 73 8.80 -1.99 8.81
CA LEU A 73 9.80 -2.29 7.77
C LEU A 73 11.24 -2.03 8.25
N ARG A 74 11.46 -0.98 9.05
CA ARG A 74 12.79 -0.69 9.64
C ARG A 74 13.32 -1.81 10.55
N THR A 75 12.46 -2.72 11.00
CA THR A 75 12.85 -3.87 11.83
C THR A 75 13.30 -5.08 11.01
N LYS A 76 13.18 -5.02 9.67
CA LYS A 76 13.51 -6.10 8.74
C LYS A 76 14.57 -5.62 7.73
N PRO A 77 15.35 -6.53 7.12
CA PRO A 77 16.06 -6.20 5.89
C PRO A 77 15.05 -5.78 4.83
N ARG A 78 15.15 -4.56 4.30
CA ARG A 78 14.11 -4.01 3.41
C ARG A 78 13.93 -4.85 2.15
N GLU A 79 15.02 -5.42 1.64
CA GLU A 79 15.05 -6.30 0.47
C GLU A 79 14.45 -7.70 0.71
N SER A 80 14.19 -8.10 1.95
CA SER A 80 13.51 -9.37 2.24
C SER A 80 11.98 -9.27 2.16
N VAL A 81 11.44 -8.06 2.00
CA VAL A 81 10.02 -7.76 1.91
C VAL A 81 9.68 -7.22 0.52
N ILE A 82 8.73 -7.86 -0.16
CA ILE A 82 8.09 -7.33 -1.35
C ILE A 82 6.87 -6.52 -0.91
N LEU A 83 6.98 -5.20 -1.08
CA LEU A 83 5.98 -4.25 -0.64
C LEU A 83 5.15 -3.74 -1.81
N ALA A 84 3.84 -3.98 -1.74
CA ALA A 84 2.87 -3.37 -2.61
C ALA A 84 2.13 -2.23 -1.91
N THR A 85 1.98 -1.11 -2.61
CA THR A 85 1.05 -0.04 -2.22
C THR A 85 0.31 0.49 -3.44
N LYS A 86 -0.67 1.37 -3.20
CA LYS A 86 -1.63 1.82 -4.21
C LYS A 86 -1.85 3.31 -4.15
N VAL A 87 -1.97 3.92 -5.32
CA VAL A 87 -2.54 5.27 -5.49
C VAL A 87 -4.05 5.16 -5.60
N ALA A 88 -4.76 6.04 -4.88
CA ALA A 88 -6.21 6.16 -4.99
C ALA A 88 -6.59 6.51 -6.43
N GLY A 89 -7.53 5.75 -6.99
CA GLY A 89 -8.06 6.01 -8.32
C GLY A 89 -8.91 7.28 -8.38
N ALA A 90 -9.54 7.48 -9.54
CA ALA A 90 -10.37 8.66 -9.78
C ALA A 90 -11.49 8.83 -8.75
N ALA A 91 -11.66 10.06 -8.28
CA ALA A 91 -12.85 10.45 -7.54
C ALA A 91 -14.04 10.39 -8.50
N SER A 92 -14.99 9.51 -8.20
CA SER A 92 -16.16 9.28 -9.06
C SER A 92 -17.40 9.02 -8.22
N GLY A 93 -18.58 9.03 -8.86
CA GLY A 93 -19.87 8.88 -8.16
C GLY A 93 -20.01 7.61 -7.30
N TRP A 94 -19.15 6.61 -7.48
CA TRP A 94 -19.09 5.42 -6.62
C TRP A 94 -18.31 5.65 -5.32
N PHE A 95 -17.23 6.44 -5.35
CA PHE A 95 -16.40 6.74 -4.19
C PHE A 95 -15.57 8.00 -4.41
N VAL A 96 -15.59 8.91 -3.43
CA VAL A 96 -14.74 10.10 -3.39
C VAL A 96 -13.70 9.91 -2.27
N PRO A 97 -12.42 9.69 -2.60
CA PRO A 97 -11.40 9.44 -1.59
C PRO A 97 -11.19 10.65 -0.67
N PRO A 98 -11.02 10.45 0.64
CA PRO A 98 -10.78 11.54 1.58
C PRO A 98 -9.32 12.02 1.57
N VAL A 99 -8.70 12.06 0.39
CA VAL A 99 -7.34 12.58 0.15
C VAL A 99 -7.39 13.56 -1.01
N ARG A 100 -6.39 14.44 -1.11
CA ARG A 100 -6.29 15.43 -2.21
C ARG A 100 -7.61 16.18 -2.43
N HIS A 101 -8.29 16.54 -1.34
CA HIS A 101 -9.57 17.24 -1.33
C HIS A 101 -10.70 16.54 -2.12
N GLY A 102 -10.64 15.22 -2.29
CA GLY A 102 -11.62 14.48 -3.09
C GLY A 102 -11.50 14.70 -4.59
N LEU A 103 -10.37 15.23 -5.06
CA LEU A 103 -10.11 15.51 -6.47
C LEU A 103 -9.09 14.54 -7.08
N THR A 104 -9.06 13.29 -6.59
CA THR A 104 -8.12 12.30 -7.11
C THR A 104 -8.40 11.99 -8.58
N ALA A 105 -7.35 11.87 -9.37
CA ALA A 105 -7.38 11.41 -10.76
C ALA A 105 -6.20 10.45 -10.99
N MET A 106 -6.23 9.66 -12.04
CA MET A 106 -5.08 8.85 -12.47
C MET A 106 -4.24 9.59 -13.52
N ASP A 107 -3.83 10.82 -13.19
CA ASP A 107 -2.88 11.60 -13.98
C ASP A 107 -1.46 11.55 -13.38
N ARG A 108 -0.48 12.03 -14.15
CA ARG A 108 0.93 12.13 -13.72
C ARG A 108 1.09 12.84 -12.38
N PHE A 109 0.43 13.98 -12.20
CA PHE A 109 0.59 14.81 -11.01
C PHE A 109 0.14 14.08 -9.74
N HIS A 110 -1.02 13.43 -9.80
CA HIS A 110 -1.61 12.69 -8.69
C HIS A 110 -0.82 11.42 -8.38
N ILE A 111 -0.31 10.72 -9.40
CA ILE A 111 0.55 9.54 -9.24
C ILE A 111 1.88 9.93 -8.59
N GLU A 112 2.56 10.95 -9.11
CA GLU A 112 3.83 11.45 -8.55
C GLU A 112 3.64 11.92 -7.11
N ARG A 113 2.58 12.67 -6.85
CA ARG A 113 2.28 13.15 -5.49
C ARG A 113 1.96 12.02 -4.51
N ALA A 114 1.21 11.01 -4.96
CA ALA A 114 0.85 9.86 -4.15
C ALA A 114 2.07 9.00 -3.83
N VAL A 115 2.92 8.70 -4.82
CA VAL A 115 4.09 7.84 -4.63
C VAL A 115 5.11 8.48 -3.69
N GLU A 116 5.37 9.79 -3.81
CA GLU A 116 6.21 10.53 -2.86
C GLU A 116 5.67 10.46 -1.43
N GLY A 117 4.35 10.62 -1.27
CA GLY A 117 3.68 10.51 0.01
C GLY A 117 3.82 9.11 0.62
N SER A 118 3.60 8.07 -0.19
CA SER A 118 3.75 6.68 0.22
C SER A 118 5.19 6.36 0.62
N LEU A 119 6.19 6.71 -0.18
CA LEU A 119 7.62 6.49 0.14
C LEU A 119 8.00 7.14 1.47
N LYS A 120 7.52 8.37 1.72
CA LYS A 120 7.76 9.07 2.99
C LYS A 120 7.13 8.35 4.19
N ARG A 121 5.87 7.93 4.08
CA ARG A 121 5.17 7.23 5.18
C ARG A 121 5.73 5.83 5.43
N LEU A 122 6.07 5.11 4.36
CA LEU A 122 6.68 3.78 4.37
C LEU A 122 8.16 3.80 4.75
N GLN A 123 8.79 4.98 4.75
CA GLN A 123 10.19 5.18 5.16
C GLN A 123 11.17 4.32 4.37
N THR A 124 10.94 4.25 3.06
CA THR A 124 11.75 3.52 2.09
C THR A 124 11.89 4.36 0.82
N ASP A 125 12.94 4.11 0.07
CA ASP A 125 13.28 4.75 -1.19
C ASP A 125 12.69 4.04 -2.42
N TYR A 126 12.07 2.86 -2.26
CA TYR A 126 11.42 2.15 -3.35
C TYR A 126 10.16 1.37 -2.94
N ILE A 127 9.29 1.15 -3.92
CA ILE A 127 8.10 0.30 -3.84
C ILE A 127 8.27 -0.82 -4.87
N ASP A 128 8.06 -2.07 -4.46
CA ASP A 128 8.28 -3.24 -5.32
C ASP A 128 7.15 -3.41 -6.36
N LEU A 129 5.91 -3.13 -5.95
CA LEU A 129 4.73 -3.17 -6.80
C LEU A 129 3.82 -1.98 -6.51
N TYR A 130 3.70 -1.05 -7.45
CA TYR A 130 2.80 0.09 -7.33
C TYR A 130 1.57 -0.09 -8.20
N GLN A 131 0.39 0.11 -7.62
CA GLN A 131 -0.88 -0.26 -8.26
C GLN A 131 -1.83 0.94 -8.30
N MET A 132 -2.60 1.01 -9.39
CA MET A 132 -3.83 1.79 -9.43
C MET A 132 -4.89 1.09 -8.58
N HIS A 133 -5.41 1.74 -7.54
CA HIS A 133 -6.34 1.09 -6.61
C HIS A 133 -7.70 0.78 -7.26
N TRP A 134 -8.15 1.64 -8.18
CA TRP A 134 -9.27 1.42 -9.10
C TRP A 134 -9.13 2.35 -10.31
N PRO A 135 -9.79 2.05 -11.45
CA PRO A 135 -9.56 2.78 -12.68
C PRO A 135 -10.02 4.23 -12.66
N ASP A 136 -9.35 5.03 -13.48
CA ASP A 136 -9.89 6.25 -14.06
C ASP A 136 -10.39 5.90 -15.48
N THR A 137 -11.60 6.35 -15.81
CA THR A 137 -12.22 6.09 -17.13
C THR A 137 -12.22 7.33 -18.01
N VAL A 138 -11.75 8.46 -17.48
CA VAL A 138 -11.65 9.75 -18.16
C VAL A 138 -10.22 10.02 -18.58
N VAL A 139 -9.26 9.77 -17.69
CA VAL A 139 -7.83 9.94 -17.97
C VAL A 139 -7.31 8.76 -18.80
N PRO A 140 -6.70 8.98 -19.98
CA PRO A 140 -6.09 7.93 -20.79
C PRO A 140 -4.94 7.24 -20.05
N ILE A 141 -4.71 5.96 -20.35
CA ILE A 141 -3.64 5.17 -19.72
C ILE A 141 -2.24 5.71 -20.07
N GLU A 142 -2.11 6.38 -21.22
CA GLU A 142 -0.85 6.90 -21.73
C GLU A 142 -0.34 8.16 -21.02
N GLU A 143 -1.17 8.83 -20.21
CA GLU A 143 -0.82 10.07 -19.47
C GLU A 143 0.15 9.82 -18.30
#